data_AF-A0A7X6DS59-F1
#
_entry.id   AF-A0A7X6DS59-F1
#
_cell.length_a   1.000
_cell.length_b   1.000
_cell.length_c   1.000
_cell.angle_alpha   90.00
_cell.angle_beta   90.00
_cell.angle_gamma   90.00
#
_symmetry.space_group_name_H-M   'P 1'
#
loop_
_entity.id
_entity.type
_entity.pdbx_description
1 polymer ?
#
loop_
_entity_poly.entity_id
_entity_poly.type
_entity_poly.pdbx_seq_one_letter_code
_entity_poly.pdbx_strand_id
1 'polypeptide(L)'
;MTKASLKLPNGAVVTLEGTPEEVRQLLELYDGNQPAPETPYRKKRKSGAAVGKAKSDSDSNDGKPNLNHIVTLTKECDEAETIETQILDRTAQVDRTLLPLYVVHEYLDNAFGLTSGEIRKITTDLGIPISQPNASRTLSGTASKYVIGDKVKVKGQPVRYKLSRRGVQYMKEVLAGNANG
;
A
#
# COMPACT_ATOMS: atom_id res chain seq x y z
N MET A 1 23.87 -32.22 24.82
CA MET A 1 22.70 -31.42 24.40
C MET A 1 22.25 -30.61 25.59
N THR A 2 22.13 -29.29 25.44
CA THR A 2 21.82 -28.38 26.54
C THR A 2 20.34 -27.99 26.46
N LYS A 3 19.66 -27.94 27.61
CA LYS A 3 18.24 -27.58 27.70
C LYS A 3 18.10 -26.26 28.46
N ALA A 4 17.38 -25.30 27.90
CA ALA A 4 17.04 -24.04 28.56
C ALA A 4 15.52 -23.84 28.56
N SER A 5 14.98 -23.30 29.66
CA SER A 5 13.56 -22.98 29.80
C SER A 5 13.40 -21.47 29.98
N LEU A 6 12.66 -20.84 29.08
CA LEU A 6 12.33 -19.41 29.14
C LEU A 6 10.83 -19.24 29.48
N LYS A 7 10.51 -18.35 30.42
CA LYS A 7 9.13 -17.93 30.69
C LYS A 7 8.87 -16.60 29.99
N LEU A 8 7.95 -16.58 29.04
CA LEU A 8 7.53 -15.38 28.34
C LEU A 8 6.49 -14.59 29.17
N PRO A 9 6.37 -13.27 28.98
CA PRO A 9 5.44 -12.41 29.74
C PRO A 9 3.95 -12.72 29.51
N ASN A 10 3.63 -13.54 28.50
CA ASN A 10 2.29 -14.09 28.26
C ASN A 10 2.02 -15.39 29.04
N GLY A 11 2.95 -15.84 29.89
CA GLY A 11 2.83 -17.07 30.68
C GLY A 11 3.21 -18.36 29.94
N ALA A 12 3.62 -18.28 28.68
CA ALA A 12 4.08 -19.44 27.92
C ALA A 12 5.50 -19.86 28.38
N VAL A 13 5.72 -21.16 28.54
CA VAL A 13 7.02 -21.76 28.86
C VAL A 13 7.57 -22.39 27.59
N VAL A 14 8.67 -21.84 27.08
CA VAL A 14 9.36 -22.36 25.89
C VAL A 14 10.59 -23.12 26.33
N THR A 15 10.70 -24.38 25.90
CA THR A 15 11.88 -25.24 26.15
C THR A 15 12.71 -25.30 24.87
N LEU A 16 13.97 -24.88 24.96
CA LEU A 16 14.93 -24.90 23.86
C LEU A 16 15.92 -26.05 24.09
N GLU A 17 16.06 -26.91 23.10
CA GLU A 17 17.05 -27.99 23.08
C GLU A 17 17.98 -27.78 21.89
N GLY A 18 19.28 -27.63 22.16
CA GLY A 18 20.24 -27.33 21.10
C GLY A 18 21.69 -27.43 21.57
N THR A 19 22.59 -26.95 20.72
CA THR A 19 23.99 -26.77 21.09
C THR A 19 24.13 -25.60 22.07
N PRO A 20 25.13 -25.59 22.97
CA PRO A 20 25.29 -24.54 23.96
C PRO A 20 25.47 -23.14 23.33
N GLU A 21 25.98 -23.05 22.10
CA GLU A 21 26.17 -21.80 21.38
C GLU A 21 24.84 -21.21 20.86
N GLU A 22 23.97 -22.04 20.29
CA GLU A 22 22.65 -21.62 19.78
C GLU A 22 21.73 -21.18 20.92
N VAL A 23 21.75 -21.92 22.03
CA VAL A 23 20.95 -21.58 23.22
C VAL A 23 21.38 -20.23 23.80
N ARG A 24 22.68 -19.93 23.78
CA ARG A 24 23.21 -18.64 24.25
C ARG A 24 22.82 -17.48 23.35
N GLN A 25 22.91 -17.64 22.03
CA GLN A 25 22.51 -16.59 21.08
C GLN A 25 21.02 -16.24 21.20
N LEU A 26 20.16 -17.25 21.38
CA LEU A 26 18.72 -17.03 21.55
C LEU A 26 18.39 -16.37 22.89
N LEU A 27 19.11 -16.71 23.96
CA LEU A 27 18.98 -16.03 25.25
C LEU A 27 19.44 -14.56 25.17
N GLU A 28 20.58 -14.28 24.54
CA GLU A 28 21.10 -12.91 24.39
C GLU A 28 20.19 -12.03 23.51
N LEU A 29 19.56 -12.60 22.48
CA LEU A 29 18.60 -11.88 21.62
C LEU A 29 17.29 -11.55 22.35
N TYR A 30 16.87 -12.41 23.29
CA TYR A 30 15.61 -12.25 24.03
C TYR A 30 15.74 -11.51 25.36
N ASP A 31 16.92 -11.49 25.98
CA ASP A 31 17.14 -10.82 27.28
C ASP A 31 17.34 -9.29 27.15
N GLY A 32 17.22 -8.75 25.93
CA GLY A 32 16.75 -7.37 25.71
C GLY A 32 17.48 -6.27 26.46
N ASN A 33 18.75 -6.44 26.82
CA ASN A 33 19.51 -5.47 27.59
C ASN A 33 20.66 -4.89 26.75
N GLN A 34 20.29 -4.15 25.69
CA GLN A 34 21.21 -3.17 25.11
C GLN A 34 21.06 -1.84 25.86
N PRO A 35 22.11 -1.33 26.53
CA PRO A 35 22.08 0.01 27.07
C PRO A 35 21.98 1.01 25.91
N ALA A 36 20.94 1.84 25.94
CA ALA A 36 20.70 2.87 24.95
C ALA A 36 21.86 3.90 24.95
N PRO A 37 22.39 4.31 23.79
CA PRO A 37 23.31 5.45 23.72
C PRO A 37 22.55 6.74 24.01
N GLU A 38 22.94 7.43 25.07
CA GLU A 38 22.42 8.75 25.44
C GLU A 38 22.77 9.78 24.34
N THR A 39 21.73 10.35 23.72
CA THR A 39 21.88 11.52 22.84
C THR A 39 21.14 12.72 23.44
N PRO A 40 21.72 13.93 23.36
CA PRO A 40 21.24 15.08 24.12
C PRO A 40 19.91 15.63 23.58
N TYR A 41 19.07 15.93 24.57
CA TYR A 41 17.75 16.54 24.56
C TYR A 41 17.50 17.57 23.45
N ARG A 42 16.52 17.30 22.56
CA ARG A 42 15.91 18.31 21.69
C ARG A 42 14.39 18.31 21.86
N LYS A 43 13.87 19.32 22.57
CA LYS A 43 12.44 19.58 22.77
C LYS A 43 11.70 19.57 21.42
N LYS A 44 10.74 18.65 21.25
CA LYS A 44 9.72 18.73 20.19
C LYS A 44 8.31 18.56 20.75
N ARG A 45 7.41 19.21 20.02
CA ARG A 45 6.06 19.66 20.38
C ARG A 45 5.09 18.48 20.54
N LYS A 46 4.12 18.65 21.43
CA LYS A 46 2.98 17.75 21.61
C LYS A 46 2.16 17.63 20.32
N SER A 47 2.06 16.41 19.79
CA SER A 47 0.93 15.96 18.96
C SER A 47 0.46 14.63 19.53
N GLY A 48 -0.78 14.62 20.03
CA GLY A 48 -1.39 13.49 20.69
C GLY A 48 -1.48 12.28 19.76
N ALA A 49 -0.99 11.14 20.25
CA ALA A 49 -1.22 9.83 19.69
C ALA A 49 -2.57 9.29 20.18
N ALA A 50 -3.33 8.69 19.27
CA ALA A 50 -4.23 7.61 19.62
C ALA A 50 -3.86 6.43 18.72
N VAL A 51 -3.33 5.38 19.37
CA VAL A 51 -2.94 4.09 18.81
C VAL A 51 -4.14 3.15 18.86
N GLY A 52 -4.25 2.28 17.86
CA GLY A 52 -5.05 1.05 17.87
C GLY A 52 -5.59 0.77 16.47
N LYS A 53 -5.50 -0.42 15.89
CA LYS A 53 -5.13 -1.75 16.39
C LYS A 53 -4.94 -2.60 15.12
N ALA A 54 -3.82 -3.32 15.00
CA ALA A 54 -3.70 -4.35 13.97
C ALA A 54 -4.65 -5.50 14.34
N LYS A 55 -5.56 -5.84 13.42
CA LYS A 55 -6.28 -7.11 13.41
C LYS A 55 -6.15 -7.70 12.01
N SER A 56 -5.48 -8.84 11.96
CA SER A 56 -5.51 -9.78 10.85
C SER A 56 -6.91 -10.36 10.66
N ASP A 57 -7.23 -10.60 9.39
CA ASP A 57 -8.26 -11.47 8.82
C ASP A 57 -9.52 -11.73 9.65
N SER A 58 -10.59 -11.02 9.25
CA SER A 58 -11.84 -11.71 8.96
C SER A 58 -12.30 -11.29 7.58
N ASP A 59 -12.45 -12.30 6.73
CA ASP A 59 -13.24 -12.28 5.51
C ASP A 59 -14.63 -11.70 5.82
N SER A 60 -14.78 -10.41 5.56
CA SER A 60 -16.04 -9.69 5.64
C SER A 60 -16.20 -9.04 4.29
N ASN A 61 -17.16 -9.54 3.52
CA ASN A 61 -17.66 -8.98 2.27
C ASN A 61 -18.36 -7.62 2.54
N ASP A 62 -17.59 -6.68 3.07
CA ASP A 62 -17.88 -5.27 3.23
C ASP A 62 -17.45 -4.65 1.90
N GLY A 63 -18.31 -3.91 1.18
CA GLY A 63 -18.09 -3.39 -0.18
C GLY A 63 -16.93 -2.37 -0.35
N LYS A 64 -15.75 -2.70 0.18
CA LYS A 64 -14.49 -1.98 0.13
C LYS A 64 -13.53 -2.74 -0.79
N PRO A 65 -12.77 -2.03 -1.62
CA PRO A 65 -11.79 -2.67 -2.49
C PRO A 65 -10.68 -3.33 -1.67
N ASN A 66 -10.43 -4.63 -1.90
CA ASN A 66 -9.26 -5.31 -1.35
C ASN A 66 -8.01 -4.84 -2.11
N LEU A 67 -7.26 -3.92 -1.50
CA LEU A 67 -6.11 -3.27 -2.14
C LEU A 67 -5.00 -4.26 -2.50
N ASN A 68 -4.78 -5.27 -1.67
CA ASN A 68 -3.76 -6.30 -1.91
C ASN A 68 -4.09 -7.09 -3.17
N HIS A 69 -5.37 -7.41 -3.37
CA HIS A 69 -5.82 -8.11 -4.56
C HIS A 69 -5.54 -7.29 -5.84
N ILE A 70 -5.77 -5.97 -5.80
CA ILE A 70 -5.48 -5.08 -6.94
C ILE A 70 -3.97 -5.08 -7.24
N VAL A 71 -3.11 -5.03 -6.22
CA VAL A 71 -1.66 -5.09 -6.39
C VAL A 71 -1.23 -6.41 -7.03
N THR A 72 -1.75 -7.53 -6.54
CA THR A 72 -1.48 -8.87 -7.10
C THR A 72 -1.91 -8.94 -8.57
N LEU A 73 -3.14 -8.52 -8.87
CA LEU A 73 -3.65 -8.48 -10.25
C LEU A 73 -2.80 -7.61 -11.18
N THR A 74 -2.22 -6.52 -10.66
CA THR A 74 -1.36 -5.64 -11.46
C THR A 74 -0.02 -6.30 -11.80
N LYS A 75 0.45 -7.24 -10.97
CA LYS A 75 1.72 -7.97 -11.17
C LYS A 75 1.55 -9.25 -11.97
N GLU A 76 0.37 -9.88 -11.90
CA GLU A 76 0.10 -11.19 -12.48
C GLU A 76 -0.68 -11.13 -13.80
N CYS A 77 -1.10 -9.94 -14.24
CA CYS A 77 -1.83 -9.80 -15.49
C CYS A 77 -0.94 -10.01 -16.73
N ASP A 78 -1.53 -10.45 -17.84
CA ASP A 78 -0.85 -10.61 -19.14
C ASP A 78 -0.20 -9.30 -19.64
N GLU A 79 -0.74 -8.16 -19.23
CA GLU A 79 -0.24 -6.81 -19.54
C GLU A 79 0.85 -6.32 -18.56
N ALA A 80 1.34 -7.15 -17.63
CA ALA A 80 2.27 -6.71 -16.59
C ALA A 80 3.59 -6.14 -17.16
N GLU A 81 4.16 -6.79 -18.18
CA GLU A 81 5.40 -6.33 -18.83
C GLU A 81 5.23 -4.98 -19.55
N THR A 82 4.07 -4.77 -20.20
CA THR A 82 3.76 -3.50 -20.86
C THR A 82 3.45 -2.40 -19.85
N ILE A 83 2.77 -2.72 -18.75
CA ILE A 83 2.55 -1.80 -17.63
C ILE A 83 3.90 -1.36 -17.04
N GLU A 84 4.84 -2.27 -16.83
CA GLU A 84 6.15 -1.95 -16.28
C GLU A 84 6.92 -0.99 -17.17
N THR A 85 7.08 -1.34 -18.45
CA THR A 85 7.86 -0.54 -19.42
C THR A 85 7.20 0.78 -19.81
N GLN A 86 5.87 0.82 -19.94
CA GLN A 86 5.15 2.01 -20.43
C GLN A 86 4.69 2.95 -19.31
N ILE A 87 4.51 2.46 -18.07
CA ILE A 87 3.92 3.24 -16.98
C ILE A 87 4.84 3.31 -15.76
N LEU A 88 5.39 2.18 -15.30
CA LEU A 88 6.20 2.17 -14.08
C LEU A 88 7.56 2.85 -14.30
N ASP A 89 8.23 2.55 -15.42
CA ASP A 89 9.52 3.14 -15.78
C ASP A 89 9.41 4.63 -16.15
N ARG A 90 8.25 5.08 -16.62
CA ARG A 90 8.04 6.47 -17.01
C ARG A 90 7.76 7.37 -15.80
N THR A 91 8.26 8.60 -15.85
CA THR A 91 8.04 9.61 -14.79
C THR A 91 6.67 10.29 -14.83
N ALA A 92 5.80 9.88 -15.77
CA ALA A 92 4.47 10.47 -15.96
C ALA A 92 3.55 10.17 -14.77
N GLN A 93 3.30 11.19 -13.95
CA GLN A 93 2.46 11.06 -12.76
C GLN A 93 1.00 10.73 -13.08
N VAL A 94 0.50 11.15 -14.26
CA VAL A 94 -0.87 10.87 -14.70
C VAL A 94 -1.07 9.37 -14.86
N ASP A 95 -0.18 8.72 -15.62
CA ASP A 95 -0.26 7.30 -15.96
C ASP A 95 -0.20 6.42 -14.70
N ARG A 96 0.76 6.72 -13.82
CA ARG A 96 0.89 6.04 -12.53
C ARG A 96 -0.33 6.22 -11.61
N THR A 97 -1.01 7.36 -11.71
CA THR A 97 -2.23 7.62 -10.91
C THR A 97 -3.46 6.90 -11.51
N LEU A 98 -3.51 6.73 -12.83
CA LEU A 98 -4.61 6.08 -13.53
C LEU A 98 -4.49 4.54 -13.53
N LEU A 99 -3.28 3.99 -13.41
CA LEU A 99 -3.03 2.55 -13.43
C LEU A 99 -3.90 1.77 -12.44
N PRO A 100 -3.99 2.12 -11.13
CA PRO A 100 -4.85 1.39 -10.20
C PRO A 100 -6.33 1.44 -10.58
N LEU A 101 -6.78 2.54 -11.18
CA LEU A 101 -8.17 2.68 -11.65
C LEU A 101 -8.43 1.85 -12.90
N TYR A 102 -7.43 1.68 -13.77
CA TYR A 102 -7.50 0.83 -14.96
C TYR A 102 -7.58 -0.66 -14.58
N VAL A 103 -6.75 -1.11 -13.64
CA VAL A 103 -6.78 -2.50 -13.17
C VAL A 103 -8.14 -2.84 -12.54
N VAL A 104 -8.71 -1.93 -11.74
CA VAL A 104 -10.06 -2.11 -11.20
C VAL A 104 -11.13 -2.13 -12.31
N HIS A 105 -10.93 -1.37 -13.39
CA HIS A 105 -11.86 -1.39 -14.50
C HIS A 105 -11.84 -2.73 -15.24
N GLU A 106 -10.65 -3.23 -15.62
CA GLU A 106 -10.56 -4.43 -16.48
C GLU A 106 -10.68 -5.75 -15.73
N TYR A 107 -10.16 -5.85 -14.50
CA TYR A 107 -10.15 -7.12 -13.78
C TYR A 107 -11.24 -7.23 -12.71
N LEU A 108 -11.89 -6.11 -12.37
CA LEU A 108 -12.92 -6.05 -11.33
C LEU A 108 -14.21 -5.37 -11.82
N ASP A 109 -14.46 -5.37 -13.14
CA ASP A 109 -15.66 -4.83 -13.79
C ASP A 109 -16.06 -3.41 -13.35
N ASN A 110 -15.08 -2.58 -12.99
CA ASN A 110 -15.29 -1.23 -12.46
C ASN A 110 -16.27 -1.20 -11.25
N ALA A 111 -16.30 -2.29 -10.47
CA ALA A 111 -17.24 -2.48 -9.36
C ALA A 111 -17.09 -1.37 -8.31
N PHE A 112 -15.86 -0.94 -8.02
CA PHE A 112 -15.55 0.00 -6.97
C PHE A 112 -14.79 1.23 -7.48
N GLY A 113 -15.02 2.38 -6.86
CA GLY A 113 -14.20 3.57 -7.07
C GLY A 113 -13.11 3.66 -6.02
N LEU A 114 -11.92 4.10 -6.42
CA LEU A 114 -10.77 4.29 -5.53
C LEU A 114 -10.64 5.75 -5.10
N THR A 115 -10.20 5.95 -3.87
CA THR A 115 -9.84 7.26 -3.32
C THR A 115 -8.37 7.57 -3.58
N SER A 116 -7.99 8.84 -3.47
CA SER A 116 -6.58 9.26 -3.59
C SER A 116 -5.66 8.61 -2.53
N GLY A 117 -6.21 8.26 -1.36
CA GLY A 117 -5.48 7.55 -0.32
C GLY A 117 -5.24 6.08 -0.66
N GLU A 118 -6.21 5.41 -1.28
CA GLU A 118 -6.08 4.01 -1.73
C GLU A 118 -5.10 3.91 -2.90
N ILE A 119 -5.17 4.84 -3.86
CA ILE A 119 -4.23 4.94 -4.97
C ILE A 119 -2.79 5.10 -4.44
N ARG A 120 -2.57 5.95 -3.43
CA ARG A 120 -1.27 6.07 -2.77
C ARG A 120 -0.77 4.73 -2.21
N LYS A 121 -1.64 3.96 -1.55
CA LYS A 121 -1.26 2.67 -0.95
C LYS A 121 -0.84 1.68 -2.04
N ILE A 122 -1.71 1.47 -3.02
CA ILE A 122 -1.46 0.56 -4.17
C ILE A 122 -0.15 0.94 -4.87
N THR A 123 0.05 2.22 -5.18
CA THR A 123 1.27 2.68 -5.87
C THR A 123 2.53 2.53 -5.00
N THR A 124 2.42 2.65 -3.67
CA THR A 124 3.53 2.37 -2.76
C THR A 124 3.89 0.87 -2.77
N ASP A 125 2.89 0.00 -2.77
CA ASP A 125 3.07 -1.46 -2.76
C ASP A 125 3.58 -2.00 -4.12
N LEU A 126 3.33 -1.26 -5.20
CA LEU A 126 3.91 -1.48 -6.53
C LEU A 126 5.35 -0.92 -6.67
N GLY A 127 5.88 -0.25 -5.64
CA GLY A 127 7.24 0.31 -5.66
C GLY A 127 7.36 1.69 -6.33
N ILE A 128 6.25 2.31 -6.73
CA ILE A 128 6.19 3.64 -7.37
C ILE A 128 5.41 4.65 -6.49
N PRO A 129 5.95 5.04 -5.32
CA PRO A 129 5.18 5.81 -4.34
C PRO A 129 4.75 7.18 -4.88
N ILE A 130 3.44 7.41 -4.90
CA ILE A 130 2.84 8.74 -5.17
C ILE A 130 2.31 9.31 -3.86
N SER A 131 2.64 10.57 -3.57
CA SER A 131 2.06 11.24 -2.40
C SER A 131 0.56 11.44 -2.58
N GLN A 132 -0.22 11.31 -1.49
CA GLN A 132 -1.67 11.47 -1.55
C GLN A 132 -2.11 12.86 -2.08
N PRO A 133 -1.44 13.99 -1.70
CA PRO A 133 -1.76 15.28 -2.28
C PRO A 133 -1.53 15.34 -3.79
N ASN A 134 -0.48 14.68 -4.28
CA ASN A 134 -0.16 14.59 -5.70
C ASN A 134 -1.20 13.78 -6.45
N ALA A 135 -1.55 12.59 -5.96
CA ALA A 135 -2.62 11.77 -6.53
C ALA A 135 -3.95 12.55 -6.56
N SER A 136 -4.31 13.21 -5.45
CA SER A 136 -5.52 14.02 -5.38
C SER A 136 -5.52 15.16 -6.40
N ARG A 137 -4.40 15.91 -6.51
CA ARG A 137 -4.27 17.03 -7.44
C ARG A 137 -4.32 16.57 -8.89
N THR A 138 -3.68 15.43 -9.21
CA THR A 138 -3.72 14.82 -10.54
C THR A 138 -5.15 14.42 -10.91
N LEU A 139 -5.86 13.70 -10.04
CA LEU A 139 -7.25 13.26 -10.29
C LEU A 139 -8.22 14.43 -10.45
N SER A 140 -8.09 15.48 -9.63
CA SER A 140 -8.95 16.66 -9.73
C SER A 140 -8.54 17.63 -10.84
N GLY A 141 -7.29 17.55 -11.32
CA GLY A 141 -6.68 18.50 -12.25
C GLY A 141 -6.42 17.87 -13.61
N THR A 142 -5.17 17.47 -13.86
CA THR A 142 -4.69 17.01 -15.18
C THR A 142 -5.40 15.76 -15.69
N ALA A 143 -5.75 14.83 -14.79
CA ALA A 143 -6.42 13.59 -15.11
C ALA A 143 -7.95 13.67 -15.03
N SER A 144 -8.53 14.84 -14.72
CA SER A 144 -9.98 15.01 -14.50
C SER A 144 -10.83 14.56 -15.69
N LYS A 145 -10.34 14.71 -16.93
CA LYS A 145 -10.99 14.23 -18.17
C LYS A 145 -11.04 12.70 -18.29
N TYR A 146 -10.19 11.98 -17.58
CA TYR A 146 -10.04 10.52 -17.64
C TYR A 146 -10.75 9.79 -16.50
N VAL A 147 -11.29 10.53 -15.52
CA VAL A 147 -11.91 9.96 -14.32
C VAL A 147 -13.29 10.54 -14.08
N ILE A 148 -14.12 9.77 -13.39
CA ILE A 148 -15.45 10.16 -12.91
C ILE A 148 -15.38 10.11 -11.39
N GLY A 149 -15.47 11.27 -10.75
CA GLY A 149 -15.55 11.37 -9.30
C GLY A 149 -17.00 11.24 -8.80
N ASP A 150 -17.18 10.97 -7.50
CA ASP A 150 -18.49 11.01 -6.86
C ASP A 150 -19.22 12.34 -7.14
N LYS A 151 -20.50 12.24 -7.50
CA LYS A 151 -21.34 13.37 -7.91
C LYS A 151 -21.57 14.38 -6.77
N VAL A 152 -21.58 13.91 -5.52
CA VAL A 152 -21.83 14.74 -4.33
C VAL A 152 -20.57 14.78 -3.48
N LYS A 153 -19.97 15.96 -3.36
CA LYS A 153 -18.83 16.18 -2.46
C LYS A 153 -19.34 16.57 -1.09
N VAL A 154 -19.26 15.64 -0.13
CA VAL A 154 -19.55 15.93 1.28
C VAL A 154 -18.26 16.38 1.96
N LYS A 155 -18.32 17.49 2.71
CA LYS A 155 -17.17 17.99 3.45
C LYS A 155 -16.67 16.93 4.43
N GLY A 156 -15.39 16.58 4.33
CA GLY A 156 -14.74 15.59 5.20
C GLY A 156 -14.83 14.13 4.71
N GLN A 157 -15.57 13.85 3.64
CA GLN A 157 -15.62 12.52 3.04
C GLN A 157 -14.63 12.42 1.87
N PRO A 158 -13.86 11.32 1.75
CA PRO A 158 -12.99 11.11 0.61
C PRO A 158 -13.81 10.88 -0.67
N VAL A 159 -13.41 11.53 -1.76
CA VAL A 159 -14.01 11.34 -3.09
C VAL A 159 -13.49 10.05 -3.69
N ARG A 160 -14.39 9.19 -4.16
CA ARG A 160 -14.05 8.01 -4.96
C ARG A 160 -14.03 8.39 -6.43
N TYR A 161 -13.09 7.80 -7.15
CA TYR A 161 -12.88 8.00 -8.58
C TYR A 161 -13.02 6.66 -9.29
N LYS A 162 -13.66 6.69 -10.45
CA LYS A 162 -13.72 5.59 -11.43
C LYS A 162 -13.09 6.06 -12.73
N LEU A 163 -12.63 5.12 -13.56
CA LEU A 163 -12.17 5.46 -14.90
C LEU A 163 -13.36 5.86 -15.78
N SER A 164 -13.20 6.91 -16.59
CA SER A 164 -14.17 7.26 -17.63
C SER A 164 -13.89 6.46 -18.90
N ARG A 165 -14.85 6.37 -19.83
CA ARG A 165 -14.62 5.73 -21.14
C ARG A 165 -13.39 6.30 -21.87
N ARG A 166 -13.18 7.62 -21.76
CA ARG A 166 -12.00 8.30 -22.33
C ARG A 166 -10.72 7.92 -21.60
N GLY A 167 -10.78 7.72 -20.28
CA GLY A 167 -9.66 7.22 -19.49
C GLY A 167 -9.26 5.80 -19.87
N VAL A 168 -10.24 4.92 -20.10
CA VAL A 168 -9.97 3.54 -20.57
C VAL A 168 -9.23 3.57 -21.90
N GLN A 169 -9.73 4.34 -22.85
CA GLN A 169 -9.11 4.45 -24.16
C GLN A 169 -7.68 5.01 -24.07
N TYR A 170 -7.48 6.07 -23.28
CA TYR A 170 -6.15 6.64 -23.05
C TYR A 170 -5.17 5.62 -22.47
N MET A 171 -5.58 4.85 -21.45
CA MET A 171 -4.71 3.83 -20.85
C MET A 171 -4.37 2.72 -21.85
N LYS A 172 -5.32 2.30 -22.68
CA LYS A 172 -5.05 1.34 -23.78
C LYS A 172 -4.06 1.89 -24.80
N GLU A 173 -4.16 3.18 -25.14
CA GLU A 173 -3.19 3.84 -26.02
C GLU A 173 -1.80 3.95 -25.38
N VAL A 174 -1.72 4.20 -24.07
CA VAL A 174 -0.45 4.21 -23.31
C VAL A 174 0.18 2.83 -23.31
N LEU A 175 -0.60 1.78 -23.04
CA LEU A 175 -0.12 0.39 -23.03
C LEU A 175 0.29 -0.09 -24.43
N ALA A 176 -0.38 0.40 -25.48
CA ALA A 176 0.03 0.18 -26.87
C ALA A 176 1.26 0.99 -27.30
N GLY A 177 1.80 1.88 -26.44
CA GLY A 177 2.95 2.73 -26.75
C GLY A 177 2.65 3.91 -27.68
N ASN A 178 1.38 4.19 -27.96
CA ASN A 178 0.94 5.21 -28.92
C ASN A 178 0.54 6.54 -28.27
N ALA A 179 0.40 6.58 -26.94
CA ALA A 179 0.07 7.80 -26.24
C ALA A 179 1.30 8.72 -26.12
N ASN A 180 1.35 9.76 -26.96
CA ASN A 180 2.24 10.90 -26.75
C ASN A 180 1.63 11.78 -25.65
N GLY A 181 2.18 11.69 -24.44
CA GLY A 181 1.91 12.58 -23.31
C GLY A 181 2.73 13.86 -23.36
#